data_AF-A0A974TJX6-F1
#
_entry.id   AF-A0A974TJX6-F1
#
_cell.length_a   1.000
_cell.length_b   1.000
_cell.length_c   1.000
_cell.angle_alpha   90.00
_cell.angle_beta   90.00
_cell.angle_gamma   90.00
#
_symmetry.space_group_name_H-M   'P 1'
#
loop_
_entity.id
_entity.type
_entity.pdbx_description
1 polymer ?
#
loop_
_entity_poly.entity_id
_entity_poly.type
_entity_poly.pdbx_seq_one_letter_code
_entity_poly.pdbx_strand_id
1 'polypeptide(L)'
;MADGFSTVSDFSMKLMEVLDHVEYRRIESTEDMEDVERLRFRAYKAREVLPVAAKTLIDDVDFDSQAYVFGLYYYEELVSTIRIHHVTPDHRVSQSGGIFPAEMDAFLDAGMTLIDPARFAADPQAAAELPWLPYLTLRPNIVAAAHFRADRVLQHVRPAHAAFYKRVFYADTVVASRMTEMYGFDLTLMATNVLEVGRKLLTRYPFFISSASEQRMMYGRAPGKGAPALTIVPTARFVPDGQLGTDLPL
;
A
#
# COMPACT_ATOMS: atom_id res chain seq x y z
N MET A 1 -37.58 -2.91 -17.28
CA MET A 1 -36.63 -1.85 -16.90
C MET A 1 -35.25 -2.46 -16.99
N ALA A 2 -34.46 -2.07 -17.98
CA ALA A 2 -33.18 -2.70 -18.28
C ALA A 2 -32.03 -1.96 -17.59
N ASP A 3 -31.18 -2.77 -16.95
CA ASP A 3 -29.75 -2.66 -16.69
C ASP A 3 -29.12 -1.38 -16.15
N GLY A 4 -28.57 -1.54 -14.94
CA GLY A 4 -27.51 -0.69 -14.39
C GLY A 4 -26.44 -1.54 -13.71
N PHE A 5 -26.06 -2.68 -14.29
CA PHE A 5 -24.80 -3.34 -13.91
C PHE A 5 -23.67 -2.46 -14.45
N SER A 6 -22.96 -1.78 -13.55
CA SER A 6 -21.74 -1.06 -13.87
C SER A 6 -20.78 -2.01 -14.58
N THR A 7 -20.62 -1.86 -15.89
CA THR A 7 -19.64 -2.63 -16.66
C THR A 7 -18.25 -2.32 -16.10
N VAL A 8 -17.57 -3.35 -15.59
CA VAL A 8 -16.18 -3.25 -15.14
C VAL A 8 -15.34 -2.78 -16.32
N SER A 9 -14.51 -1.76 -16.14
CA SER A 9 -13.72 -1.21 -17.26
C SER A 9 -12.71 -2.24 -17.79
N ASP A 10 -12.37 -2.16 -19.08
CA ASP A 10 -11.35 -3.02 -19.73
C ASP A 10 -10.02 -3.03 -18.97
N PHE A 11 -9.65 -1.88 -18.39
CA PHE A 11 -8.49 -1.77 -17.53
C PHE A 11 -8.60 -2.67 -16.29
N SER A 12 -9.73 -2.59 -15.57
CA SER A 12 -9.97 -3.40 -14.39
C SER A 12 -10.03 -4.90 -14.74
N MET A 13 -10.63 -5.28 -15.87
CA MET A 13 -10.65 -6.67 -16.35
C MET A 13 -9.23 -7.19 -16.61
N LYS A 14 -8.39 -6.41 -17.31
CA LYS A 14 -6.99 -6.76 -17.55
C LYS A 14 -6.19 -6.92 -16.25
N LEU A 15 -6.38 -6.02 -15.28
CA LEU A 15 -5.70 -6.15 -13.99
C LEU A 15 -6.18 -7.37 -13.21
N MET A 16 -7.46 -7.74 -13.32
CA MET A 16 -7.96 -8.98 -12.75
C MET A 16 -7.27 -10.20 -13.38
N GLU A 17 -7.00 -10.23 -14.69
CA GLU A 17 -6.21 -11.31 -15.33
C GLU A 17 -4.77 -11.35 -14.84
N VAL A 18 -4.13 -10.19 -14.65
CA VAL A 18 -2.76 -10.10 -14.12
C VAL A 18 -2.64 -10.74 -12.73
N LEU A 19 -3.71 -10.71 -11.92
CA LEU A 19 -3.70 -11.33 -10.58
C LEU A 19 -3.42 -12.84 -10.61
N ASP A 20 -3.67 -13.54 -11.72
CA ASP A 20 -3.36 -14.98 -11.86
C ASP A 20 -1.85 -15.27 -11.83
N HIS A 21 -1.02 -14.23 -11.99
CA HIS A 21 0.45 -14.34 -12.07
C HIS A 21 1.15 -13.51 -10.99
N VAL A 22 0.39 -13.00 -10.02
CA VAL A 22 0.88 -12.11 -8.96
C VAL A 22 0.76 -12.79 -7.61
N GLU A 23 1.83 -12.68 -6.84
CA GLU A 23 1.90 -13.12 -5.45
C GLU A 23 2.40 -11.98 -4.57
N TYR A 24 1.90 -11.92 -3.34
CA TYR A 24 2.52 -11.11 -2.28
C TYR A 24 3.26 -12.02 -1.31
N ARG A 25 4.39 -11.54 -0.79
CA ARG A 25 5.09 -12.20 0.32
C ARG A 25 5.33 -11.17 1.42
N ARG A 26 5.04 -11.54 2.67
CA ARG A 26 5.37 -10.73 3.84
C ARG A 26 6.81 -11.01 4.21
N ILE A 27 7.64 -9.96 4.21
CA ILE A 27 9.07 -10.05 4.48
C ILE A 27 9.29 -9.82 5.97
N GLU A 28 9.72 -10.86 6.69
CA GLU A 28 9.91 -10.82 8.15
C GLU A 28 11.34 -11.13 8.60
N SER A 29 12.12 -11.86 7.79
CA SER A 29 13.48 -12.24 8.12
C SER A 29 14.49 -11.22 7.60
N THR A 30 15.63 -11.11 8.28
CA THR A 30 16.74 -10.25 7.83
C THR A 30 17.34 -10.73 6.50
N GLU A 31 17.32 -12.04 6.23
CA GLU A 31 17.82 -12.63 4.99
C GLU A 31 16.98 -12.21 3.78
N ASP A 32 15.65 -12.28 3.91
CA ASP A 32 14.74 -11.86 2.83
C ASP A 32 14.75 -10.32 2.60
N MET A 33 15.17 -9.54 3.61
CA MET A 33 15.29 -8.09 3.48
C MET A 33 16.42 -7.64 2.56
N GLU A 34 17.42 -8.49 2.29
CA GLU A 34 18.51 -8.10 1.39
C GLU A 34 18.01 -7.88 -0.05
N ASP A 35 17.10 -8.71 -0.54
CA ASP A 35 16.49 -8.54 -1.87
C ASP A 35 15.63 -7.28 -1.94
N VAL A 36 14.90 -6.99 -0.87
CA VAL A 36 14.14 -5.74 -0.71
C VAL A 36 15.08 -4.54 -0.74
N GLU A 37 16.20 -4.59 -0.01
CA GLU A 37 17.18 -3.52 0.02
C GLU A 37 17.80 -3.28 -1.36
N ARG A 38 18.20 -4.36 -2.06
CA ARG A 38 18.73 -4.30 -3.43
C ARG A 38 17.73 -3.65 -4.38
N LEU A 39 16.45 -4.05 -4.30
CA LEU A 39 15.40 -3.47 -5.15
C LEU A 39 15.14 -1.99 -4.82
N ARG A 40 15.04 -1.62 -3.53
CA ARG A 40 14.93 -0.22 -3.08
C ARG A 40 16.09 0.61 -3.63
N PHE A 41 17.32 0.10 -3.56
CA PHE A 41 18.51 0.79 -4.06
C PHE A 41 18.43 1.04 -5.57
N ARG A 42 18.16 0.00 -6.37
CA ARG A 42 18.01 0.14 -7.83
C ARG A 42 16.93 1.16 -8.19
N ALA A 43 15.77 1.08 -7.54
CA ALA A 43 14.63 1.96 -7.81
C ALA A 43 14.93 3.43 -7.47
N TYR A 44 15.53 3.70 -6.31
CA TYR A 44 15.82 5.06 -5.86
C TYR A 44 17.00 5.68 -6.62
N LYS A 45 18.02 4.88 -6.94
CA LYS A 45 19.15 5.31 -7.78
C LYS A 45 18.66 5.72 -9.17
N ALA A 46 17.79 4.92 -9.80
CA ALA A 46 17.25 5.22 -11.12
C ALA A 46 16.40 6.50 -11.19
N ARG A 47 15.90 6.98 -10.04
CA ARG A 47 15.09 8.21 -9.94
C ARG A 47 15.83 9.38 -9.28
N GLU A 48 17.12 9.22 -8.98
CA GLU A 48 17.93 10.23 -8.29
C GLU A 48 17.32 10.68 -6.94
N VAL A 49 16.74 9.72 -6.20
CA VAL A 49 16.04 9.98 -4.92
C VAL A 49 16.66 9.24 -3.74
N LEU A 50 17.90 8.78 -3.87
CA LEU A 50 18.61 8.16 -2.74
C LEU A 50 18.67 9.17 -1.58
N PRO A 51 18.27 8.79 -0.36
CA PRO A 51 18.35 9.69 0.77
C PRO A 51 19.80 10.13 1.00
N VAL A 52 20.02 11.42 1.22
CA VAL A 52 21.35 12.06 1.25
C VAL A 52 22.32 11.40 2.24
N ALA A 53 21.80 10.82 3.32
CA ALA A 53 22.58 10.23 4.41
C ALA A 53 22.42 8.70 4.57
N ALA A 54 21.63 8.03 3.73
CA ALA A 54 21.31 6.62 3.95
C ALA A 54 22.50 5.70 3.59
N LYS A 55 23.07 5.04 4.60
CA LYS A 55 24.07 3.97 4.41
C LYS A 55 23.43 2.62 4.05
N THR A 56 22.17 2.45 4.44
CA THR A 56 21.31 1.28 4.22
C THR A 56 19.91 1.79 3.87
N LEU A 57 19.14 0.99 3.11
CA LEU A 57 17.74 1.28 2.79
C LEU A 57 16.76 0.42 3.59
N ILE A 58 17.26 -0.24 4.63
CA ILE A 58 16.51 -0.90 5.69
C ILE A 58 16.75 -0.10 6.97
N ASP A 59 15.65 0.29 7.62
CA ASP A 59 15.67 1.04 8.88
C ASP A 59 15.12 0.14 10.00
N ASP A 60 15.43 0.44 11.26
CA ASP A 60 14.84 -0.28 12.42
C ASP A 60 13.31 -0.27 12.40
N VAL A 61 12.70 0.78 11.83
CA VAL A 61 11.25 0.90 11.67
C VAL A 61 10.66 -0.08 10.64
N ASP A 62 11.47 -0.73 9.79
CA ASP A 62 11.01 -1.86 8.96
C ASP A 62 10.67 -3.09 9.81
N PHE A 63 11.22 -3.21 11.02
CA PHE A 63 10.99 -4.32 11.96
C PHE A 63 10.01 -3.98 13.10
N ASP A 64 9.40 -2.79 13.05
CA ASP A 64 8.43 -2.37 14.05
C ASP A 64 7.23 -3.34 14.15
N SER A 65 6.65 -3.43 15.35
CA SER A 65 5.56 -4.38 15.62
C SER A 65 4.29 -4.14 14.79
N GLN A 66 4.11 -2.91 14.27
CA GLN A 66 3.02 -2.53 13.38
C GLN A 66 3.49 -2.25 11.94
N ALA A 67 4.75 -2.59 11.62
CA ALA A 67 5.27 -2.56 10.25
C ALA A 67 5.03 -3.89 9.53
N TYR A 68 4.70 -3.78 8.25
CA TYR A 68 4.52 -4.91 7.34
C TYR A 68 5.20 -4.57 6.02
N VAL A 69 6.30 -5.27 5.70
CA VAL A 69 6.97 -5.13 4.42
C VAL A 69 6.47 -6.21 3.49
N PHE A 70 6.00 -5.79 2.31
CA PHE A 70 5.55 -6.71 1.27
C PHE A 70 6.45 -6.63 0.05
N GLY A 71 6.78 -7.81 -0.49
CA GLY A 71 7.24 -7.97 -1.86
C GLY A 71 6.05 -8.31 -2.76
N LEU A 72 5.99 -7.69 -3.93
CA LEU A 72 5.11 -8.05 -5.04
C LEU A 72 5.94 -8.86 -6.04
N TYR A 73 5.53 -10.11 -6.23
CA TYR A 73 6.17 -11.06 -7.12
C TYR A 73 5.30 -11.24 -8.37
N TYR A 74 5.91 -11.21 -9.54
CA TYR A 74 5.26 -11.45 -10.83
C TYR A 74 6.02 -12.53 -11.57
N TYR A 75 5.38 -13.68 -11.81
CA TYR A 75 6.07 -14.91 -12.23
C TYR A 75 7.28 -15.24 -11.33
N GLU A 76 7.05 -15.26 -10.02
CA GLU A 76 8.05 -15.58 -8.97
C GLU A 76 9.23 -14.59 -8.85
N GLU A 77 9.28 -13.54 -9.67
CA GLU A 77 10.31 -12.49 -9.62
C GLU A 77 9.85 -11.31 -8.76
N LEU A 78 10.68 -10.84 -7.83
CA LEU A 78 10.39 -9.66 -7.01
C LEU A 78 10.45 -8.39 -7.87
N VAL A 79 9.29 -7.86 -8.25
CA VAL A 79 9.17 -6.69 -9.15
C VAL A 79 8.89 -5.39 -8.40
N SER A 80 8.37 -5.44 -7.18
CA SER A 80 8.12 -4.24 -6.38
C SER A 80 8.04 -4.54 -4.88
N THR A 81 8.19 -3.52 -4.05
CA THR A 81 8.05 -3.60 -2.60
C THR A 81 7.40 -2.34 -2.03
N ILE A 82 6.75 -2.52 -0.89
CA ILE A 82 6.18 -1.44 -0.09
C ILE A 82 6.24 -1.82 1.39
N ARG A 83 6.47 -0.83 2.26
CA ARG A 83 6.25 -0.96 3.70
C ARG A 83 4.92 -0.33 4.07
N ILE A 84 4.21 -0.93 5.00
CA ILE A 84 2.94 -0.44 5.51
C ILE A 84 3.01 -0.41 7.03
N HIS A 85 2.72 0.76 7.60
CA HIS A 85 2.54 0.91 9.04
C HIS A 85 1.06 1.01 9.37
N HIS A 86 0.62 0.23 10.36
CA HIS A 86 -0.66 0.41 11.02
C HIS A 86 -0.48 1.37 12.21
N VAL A 87 -0.92 2.61 12.05
CA VAL A 87 -0.66 3.70 12.99
C VAL A 87 -1.94 3.96 13.78
N THR A 88 -1.83 3.95 15.09
CA THR A 88 -2.97 4.13 16.02
C THR A 88 -2.63 5.21 17.04
N PRO A 89 -3.61 5.74 17.78
CA PRO A 89 -3.34 6.71 18.84
C PRO A 89 -2.30 6.23 19.87
N ASP A 90 -2.25 4.91 20.11
CA ASP A 90 -1.33 4.25 21.04
C ASP A 90 0.01 3.82 20.40
N HIS A 91 0.09 3.75 19.07
CA HIS A 91 1.29 3.37 18.32
C HIS A 91 1.47 4.28 17.11
N ARG A 92 2.20 5.39 17.30
CA ARG A 92 2.30 6.49 16.32
C ARG A 92 3.46 6.40 15.32
N VAL A 93 4.21 5.29 15.33
CA VAL A 93 5.37 5.10 14.44
C VAL A 93 4.92 5.10 12.98
N SER A 94 5.44 6.05 12.19
CA SER A 94 5.07 6.23 10.78
C SER A 94 6.12 7.06 10.02
N GLN A 95 6.20 6.91 8.70
CA GLN A 95 7.05 7.78 7.88
C GLN A 95 6.38 9.15 7.67
N SER A 96 5.05 9.17 7.47
CA SER A 96 4.32 10.44 7.37
C SER A 96 4.44 11.28 8.63
N GLY A 97 4.45 10.69 9.83
CA GLY A 97 4.61 11.44 11.09
C GLY A 97 5.96 12.15 11.22
N GLY A 98 7.02 11.62 10.61
CA GLY A 98 8.33 12.28 10.58
C GLY A 98 8.39 13.51 9.65
N ILE A 99 7.45 13.66 8.72
CA ILE A 99 7.42 14.72 7.69
C ILE A 99 6.26 15.70 7.95
N PHE A 100 5.14 15.16 8.41
CA PHE A 100 3.87 15.84 8.64
C PHE A 100 3.34 15.62 10.06
N PRO A 101 4.13 15.95 11.11
CA PRO A 101 3.78 15.60 12.49
C PRO A 101 2.45 16.21 12.92
N ALA A 102 2.24 17.51 12.68
CA ALA A 102 1.02 18.20 13.10
C ALA A 102 -0.25 17.63 12.45
N GLU A 103 -0.18 17.26 11.17
CA GLU A 103 -1.31 16.69 10.44
C GLU A 103 -1.60 15.25 10.85
N MET A 104 -0.56 14.45 11.09
CA MET A 104 -0.68 13.09 11.59
C MET A 104 -1.24 13.08 13.02
N ASP A 105 -0.73 13.95 13.90
CA ASP A 105 -1.22 14.09 15.27
C ASP A 105 -2.69 14.55 15.29
N ALA A 106 -3.11 15.45 14.39
CA ALA A 106 -4.51 15.84 14.31
C ALA A 106 -5.47 14.68 14.03
N PHE A 107 -5.09 13.72 13.16
CA PHE A 107 -5.90 12.53 12.93
C PHE A 107 -5.90 11.60 14.15
N LEU A 108 -4.72 11.36 14.73
CA LEU A 108 -4.54 10.42 15.84
C LEU A 108 -5.20 10.94 17.13
N ASP A 109 -5.13 12.24 17.39
CA ASP A 109 -5.77 12.90 18.54
C ASP A 109 -7.31 12.91 18.41
N ALA A 110 -7.82 12.82 17.17
CA ALA A 110 -9.23 12.58 16.90
C ALA A 110 -9.64 11.10 17.08
N GLY A 111 -8.72 10.24 17.52
CA GLY A 111 -8.95 8.82 17.76
C GLY A 111 -8.92 7.95 16.49
N MET A 112 -8.45 8.49 15.36
CA MET A 112 -8.44 7.74 14.10
C MET A 112 -7.29 6.72 14.05
N THR A 113 -7.55 5.63 13.35
CA THR A 113 -6.56 4.63 12.94
C THR A 113 -6.18 4.83 11.48
N LEU A 114 -4.91 4.67 11.17
CA LEU A 114 -4.29 5.10 9.93
C LEU A 114 -3.46 3.97 9.29
N ILE A 115 -3.48 3.89 7.96
CA ILE A 115 -2.53 3.10 7.19
C ILE A 115 -1.52 4.04 6.54
N ASP A 116 -0.26 3.97 6.96
CA ASP A 116 0.83 4.79 6.42
C ASP A 116 1.77 3.95 5.53
N PRO A 117 1.60 3.98 4.20
CA PRO A 117 2.52 3.34 3.29
C PRO A 117 3.81 4.15 3.14
N ALA A 118 4.91 3.44 3.08
CA ALA A 118 6.26 3.95 3.02
C ALA A 118 7.12 3.11 2.08
N ARG A 119 8.29 3.64 1.70
CA ARG A 119 9.31 2.90 0.96
C ARG A 119 8.82 2.17 -0.31
N PHE A 120 7.81 2.72 -1.00
CA PHE A 120 7.38 2.19 -2.30
C PHE A 120 8.56 2.22 -3.29
N ALA A 121 8.92 1.05 -3.81
CA ALA A 121 9.99 0.88 -4.78
C ALA A 121 9.58 -0.19 -5.80
N ALA A 122 9.87 0.07 -7.06
CA ALA A 122 9.57 -0.83 -8.16
C ALA A 122 10.84 -1.02 -8.97
N ASP A 123 11.09 -2.26 -9.42
CA ASP A 123 12.22 -2.53 -10.29
C ASP A 123 12.12 -1.63 -11.55
N PRO A 124 13.18 -0.89 -11.92
CA PRO A 124 13.10 0.07 -13.01
C PRO A 124 12.69 -0.53 -14.36
N GLN A 125 13.11 -1.76 -14.66
CA GLN A 125 12.77 -2.42 -15.90
C GLN A 125 11.30 -2.85 -15.88
N ALA A 126 10.87 -3.50 -14.80
CA ALA A 126 9.47 -3.87 -14.61
C ALA A 126 8.54 -2.64 -14.66
N ALA A 127 8.93 -1.53 -14.03
CA ALA A 127 8.14 -0.29 -14.02
C ALA A 127 8.01 0.36 -15.41
N ALA A 128 8.96 0.14 -16.32
CA ALA A 128 8.90 0.64 -17.69
C ALA A 128 7.93 -0.19 -18.56
N GLU A 129 7.82 -1.49 -18.29
CA GLU A 129 7.05 -2.44 -19.11
C GLU A 129 5.64 -2.71 -18.56
N LEU A 130 5.45 -2.57 -17.24
CA LEU A 130 4.24 -2.99 -16.52
C LEU A 130 3.48 -1.77 -15.96
N PRO A 131 2.60 -1.13 -16.75
CA PRO A 131 1.86 0.07 -16.32
C PRO A 131 0.88 -0.18 -15.16
N TRP A 132 0.54 -1.44 -14.89
CA TRP A 132 -0.31 -1.86 -13.78
C TRP A 132 0.43 -1.96 -12.44
N LEU A 133 1.77 -1.95 -12.44
CA LEU A 133 2.59 -2.22 -11.27
C LEU A 133 2.29 -1.32 -10.06
N PRO A 134 2.07 0.01 -10.21
CA PRO A 134 1.71 0.86 -9.08
C PRO A 134 0.37 0.48 -8.44
N TYR A 135 -0.61 0.00 -9.23
CA TYR A 135 -1.92 -0.38 -8.72
C TYR A 135 -1.81 -1.61 -7.82
N LEU A 136 -1.09 -2.64 -8.29
CA LEU A 136 -0.95 -3.87 -7.51
C LEU A 136 0.03 -3.70 -6.35
N THR A 137 1.05 -2.84 -6.47
CA THR A 137 1.91 -2.59 -5.30
C THR A 137 1.19 -1.82 -4.19
N LEU A 138 0.20 -0.99 -4.53
CA LEU A 138 -0.61 -0.27 -3.54
C LEU A 138 -1.81 -1.08 -3.04
N ARG A 139 -2.09 -2.24 -3.64
CA ARG A 139 -3.19 -3.11 -3.22
C ARG A 139 -3.11 -3.52 -1.75
N PRO A 140 -1.94 -3.92 -1.20
CA PRO A 140 -1.84 -4.27 0.21
C PRO A 140 -2.33 -3.15 1.15
N ASN A 141 -2.20 -1.87 0.80
CA ASN A 141 -2.72 -0.76 1.61
C ASN A 141 -4.24 -0.83 1.80
N ILE A 142 -4.96 -1.19 0.74
CA ILE A 142 -6.42 -1.32 0.78
C ILE A 142 -6.84 -2.56 1.57
N VAL A 143 -6.08 -3.65 1.45
CA VAL A 143 -6.27 -4.84 2.27
C VAL A 143 -5.99 -4.54 3.76
N ALA A 144 -4.98 -3.72 4.06
CA ALA A 144 -4.67 -3.28 5.43
C ALA A 144 -5.82 -2.46 6.01
N ALA A 145 -6.34 -1.50 5.23
CA ALA A 145 -7.47 -0.67 5.65
C ALA A 145 -8.70 -1.50 5.99
N ALA A 146 -8.98 -2.55 5.20
CA ALA A 146 -10.06 -3.49 5.49
C ALA A 146 -9.79 -4.31 6.77
N HIS A 147 -8.58 -4.87 6.89
CA HIS A 147 -8.22 -5.74 8.00
C HIS A 147 -8.23 -5.02 9.36
N PHE A 148 -7.58 -3.85 9.42
CA PHE A 148 -7.45 -3.05 10.64
C PHE A 148 -8.63 -2.12 10.87
N ARG A 149 -9.57 -2.04 9.93
CA ARG A 149 -10.68 -1.07 9.92
C ARG A 149 -10.19 0.37 10.07
N ALA A 150 -9.12 0.70 9.35
CA ALA A 150 -8.52 2.04 9.41
C ALA A 150 -9.46 3.10 8.84
N ASP A 151 -9.43 4.29 9.43
CA ASP A 151 -10.22 5.44 8.98
C ASP A 151 -9.62 6.09 7.73
N ARG A 152 -8.28 6.12 7.65
CA ARG A 152 -7.54 6.75 6.55
C ARG A 152 -6.44 5.87 6.01
N VAL A 153 -6.22 5.96 4.70
CA VAL A 153 -4.97 5.53 4.06
C VAL A 153 -4.22 6.78 3.64
N LEU A 154 -2.97 6.93 4.08
CA LEU A 154 -2.14 8.10 3.81
C LEU A 154 -1.37 7.93 2.52
N GLN A 155 -0.99 9.05 1.90
CA GLN A 155 -0.07 9.09 0.78
C GLN A 155 0.80 10.35 0.88
N HIS A 156 2.02 10.23 1.40
CA HIS A 156 3.03 11.27 1.25
C HIS A 156 3.84 11.03 -0.03
N VAL A 157 3.63 11.86 -1.04
CA VAL A 157 4.23 11.66 -2.38
C VAL A 157 4.75 12.97 -2.94
N ARG A 158 5.57 12.90 -3.98
CA ARG A 158 5.91 14.10 -4.74
C ARG A 158 4.63 14.70 -5.36
N PRO A 159 4.47 16.03 -5.42
CA PRO A 159 3.28 16.67 -6.01
C PRO A 159 2.91 16.15 -7.41
N ALA A 160 3.90 15.80 -8.23
CA ALA A 160 3.70 15.22 -9.57
C ALA A 160 2.90 13.90 -9.57
N HIS A 161 2.84 13.17 -8.45
CA HIS A 161 2.09 11.92 -8.33
C HIS A 161 0.67 12.12 -7.74
N ALA A 162 0.34 13.31 -7.24
CA ALA A 162 -0.92 13.56 -6.54
C ALA A 162 -2.17 13.25 -7.40
N ALA A 163 -2.11 13.55 -8.71
CA ALA A 163 -3.21 13.31 -9.64
C ALA A 163 -3.59 11.82 -9.74
N PHE A 164 -2.61 10.92 -9.64
CA PHE A 164 -2.87 9.48 -9.62
C PHE A 164 -3.66 9.09 -8.37
N TYR A 165 -3.23 9.54 -7.19
CA TYR A 165 -3.89 9.21 -5.94
C TYR A 165 -5.28 9.83 -5.80
N LYS A 166 -5.46 11.06 -6.25
CA LYS A 166 -6.79 11.69 -6.33
C LYS A 166 -7.75 10.92 -7.24
N ARG A 167 -7.26 10.43 -8.39
CA ARG A 167 -8.10 9.74 -9.39
C ARG A 167 -8.45 8.31 -9.02
N VAL A 168 -7.48 7.57 -8.48
CA VAL A 168 -7.60 6.13 -8.21
C VAL A 168 -8.14 5.89 -6.81
N PHE A 169 -7.60 6.62 -5.82
CA PHE A 169 -7.90 6.40 -4.40
C PHE A 169 -8.85 7.43 -3.80
N TYR A 170 -9.37 8.37 -4.62
CA TYR A 170 -10.20 9.49 -4.16
C TYR A 170 -9.57 10.24 -2.97
N ALA A 171 -8.24 10.34 -2.97
CA ALA A 171 -7.51 10.94 -1.87
C ALA A 171 -7.70 12.46 -1.86
N ASP A 172 -7.98 13.00 -0.67
CA ASP A 172 -8.02 14.43 -0.41
C ASP A 172 -6.62 14.95 -0.10
N THR A 173 -6.31 16.16 -0.56
CA THR A 173 -5.07 16.84 -0.21
C THR A 173 -5.18 17.38 1.22
N VAL A 174 -4.30 16.91 2.10
CA VAL A 174 -4.17 17.41 3.48
C VAL A 174 -3.13 18.53 3.52
N VAL A 175 -1.98 18.33 2.89
CA VAL A 175 -0.92 19.33 2.73
C VAL A 175 -0.50 19.39 1.26
N ALA A 176 -0.65 20.57 0.64
CA ALA A 176 -0.41 20.74 -0.80
C ALA A 176 1.07 20.58 -1.18
N SER A 177 1.99 21.13 -0.39
CA SER A 177 3.43 20.95 -0.56
C SER A 177 4.18 21.30 0.73
N ARG A 178 5.25 20.56 1.02
CA ARG A 178 6.22 20.82 2.08
C ARG A 178 7.60 20.37 1.61
N MET A 179 8.57 21.29 1.65
CA MET A 179 9.97 20.96 1.45
C MET A 179 10.44 20.09 2.62
N THR A 180 11.13 19.00 2.32
CA THR A 180 11.71 18.10 3.32
C THR A 180 13.22 18.12 3.22
N GLU A 181 13.88 18.49 4.31
CA GLU A 181 15.34 18.47 4.41
C GLU A 181 15.91 17.05 4.29
N MET A 182 15.15 16.03 4.73
CA MET A 182 15.54 14.62 4.66
C MET A 182 15.76 14.15 3.22
N TYR A 183 14.96 14.65 2.28
CA TYR A 183 15.00 14.21 0.89
C TYR A 183 15.45 15.28 -0.10
N GLY A 184 15.44 16.56 0.28
CA GLY A 184 15.84 17.68 -0.58
C GLY A 184 14.84 18.02 -1.68
N PHE A 185 13.57 17.64 -1.52
CA PHE A 185 12.49 17.97 -2.47
C PHE A 185 11.14 18.13 -1.78
N ASP A 186 10.15 18.64 -2.51
CA ASP A 186 8.80 18.83 -2.02
C ASP A 186 7.98 17.53 -1.97
N LEU A 187 7.22 17.36 -0.88
CA LEU A 187 6.21 16.33 -0.71
C LEU A 187 4.83 16.94 -0.42
N THR A 188 3.79 16.29 -0.93
CA THR A 188 2.39 16.52 -0.55
C THR A 188 1.92 15.38 0.35
N LEU A 189 1.07 15.68 1.33
CA LEU A 189 0.34 14.68 2.10
C LEU A 189 -1.10 14.62 1.59
N MET A 190 -1.55 13.42 1.25
CA MET A 190 -2.93 13.11 0.90
C MET A 190 -3.49 12.02 1.83
N ALA A 191 -4.81 11.97 1.96
CA ALA A 191 -5.50 10.97 2.75
C ALA A 191 -6.78 10.49 2.05
N THR A 192 -6.92 9.19 1.90
CA THR A 192 -8.16 8.55 1.44
C THR A 192 -9.07 8.30 2.64
N ASN A 193 -10.30 8.80 2.58
CA ASN A 193 -11.35 8.52 3.57
C ASN A 193 -11.95 7.13 3.35
N VAL A 194 -11.55 6.13 4.14
CA VAL A 194 -11.94 4.73 3.90
C VAL A 194 -13.46 4.55 3.98
N LEU A 195 -14.09 5.15 5.00
CA LEU A 195 -15.55 5.07 5.21
C LEU A 195 -16.32 5.70 4.04
N GLU A 196 -15.89 6.89 3.59
CA GLU A 196 -16.61 7.66 2.59
C GLU A 196 -16.47 7.10 1.17
N VAL A 197 -15.25 6.68 0.79
CA VAL A 197 -14.95 6.34 -0.62
C VAL A 197 -14.59 4.87 -0.83
N GLY A 198 -14.44 4.07 0.22
CA GLY A 198 -13.99 2.68 0.14
C GLY A 198 -14.87 1.81 -0.76
N ARG A 199 -16.21 1.87 -0.57
CA ARG A 199 -17.15 1.14 -1.43
C ARG A 199 -17.05 1.56 -2.90
N LYS A 200 -17.01 2.87 -3.15
CA LYS A 200 -16.87 3.44 -4.50
C LYS A 200 -15.57 2.99 -5.16
N LEU A 201 -14.48 2.95 -4.40
CA LEU A 201 -13.17 2.47 -4.85
C LEU A 201 -13.21 1.00 -5.25
N LEU A 202 -13.71 0.12 -4.38
CA LEU A 202 -13.77 -1.32 -4.65
C LEU A 202 -14.71 -1.66 -5.81
N THR A 203 -15.83 -0.95 -5.95
CA THR A 203 -16.72 -1.12 -7.10
C THR A 203 -16.05 -0.74 -8.43
N ARG A 204 -15.25 0.34 -8.44
CA ARG A 204 -14.56 0.81 -9.65
C ARG A 204 -13.35 -0.07 -10.00
N TYR A 205 -12.65 -0.55 -8.98
CA TYR A 205 -11.39 -1.28 -9.09
C TYR A 205 -11.48 -2.60 -8.31
N PRO A 206 -12.18 -3.62 -8.86
CA PRO A 206 -12.45 -4.87 -8.17
C PRO A 206 -11.18 -5.67 -7.83
N PHE A 207 -10.06 -5.43 -8.50
CA PHE A 207 -8.76 -6.02 -8.14
C PHE A 207 -8.25 -5.57 -6.75
N PHE A 208 -8.87 -4.56 -6.11
CA PHE A 208 -8.61 -4.20 -4.71
C PHE A 208 -9.45 -5.00 -3.70
N ILE A 209 -10.43 -5.79 -4.12
CA ILE A 209 -11.26 -6.62 -3.24
C ILE A 209 -10.41 -7.71 -2.59
N SER A 210 -10.61 -7.99 -1.30
CA SER A 210 -9.90 -9.07 -0.58
C SER A 210 -10.86 -9.83 0.31
N SER A 211 -10.65 -11.14 0.42
CA SER A 211 -11.37 -12.00 1.36
C SER A 211 -10.78 -11.91 2.78
N ALA A 212 -11.55 -12.37 3.76
CA ALA A 212 -11.11 -12.41 5.15
C ALA A 212 -9.87 -13.29 5.36
N SER A 213 -9.73 -14.37 4.57
CA SER A 213 -8.56 -15.25 4.62
C SER A 213 -7.32 -14.54 4.08
N GLU A 214 -7.42 -13.84 2.95
CA GLU A 214 -6.32 -13.03 2.40
C GLU A 214 -5.86 -11.97 3.40
N GLN A 215 -6.80 -11.21 3.97
CA GLN A 215 -6.51 -10.19 4.99
C GLN A 215 -5.75 -10.78 6.18
N ARG A 216 -6.19 -11.92 6.70
CA ARG A 216 -5.51 -12.62 7.81
C ARG A 216 -4.13 -13.16 7.41
N MET A 217 -3.94 -13.63 6.19
CA MET A 217 -2.62 -14.08 5.71
C MET A 217 -1.65 -12.90 5.57
N MET A 218 -2.12 -11.74 5.11
CA MET A 218 -1.29 -10.54 4.98
C MET A 218 -0.93 -9.93 6.34
N TYR A 219 -1.92 -9.74 7.21
CA TYR A 219 -1.76 -8.87 8.39
C TYR A 219 -1.93 -9.59 9.73
N GLY A 220 -2.38 -10.84 9.73
CA GLY A 220 -2.47 -11.63 10.96
C GLY A 220 -1.08 -11.91 11.54
N ARG A 221 -0.88 -11.54 12.80
CA ARG A 221 0.22 -12.03 13.65
C ARG A 221 -0.41 -12.87 14.76
N ALA A 222 -0.47 -14.19 14.58
CA ALA A 222 -1.02 -15.08 15.61
C ALA A 222 0.14 -15.59 16.50
N PRO A 223 0.14 -15.31 17.82
CA PRO A 223 1.13 -15.88 18.73
C PRO A 223 1.08 -17.41 18.65
N GLY A 224 2.22 -18.04 18.35
CA GLY A 224 2.34 -19.50 18.32
C GLY A 224 1.79 -20.21 17.08
N LYS A 225 1.35 -19.48 16.04
CA LYS A 225 1.21 -20.09 14.70
C LYS A 225 2.55 -19.93 13.98
N GLY A 226 2.95 -20.97 13.25
CA GLY A 226 4.26 -21.10 12.60
C GLY A 226 4.60 -19.96 11.63
N ALA A 227 5.69 -20.15 10.87
CA ALA A 227 6.18 -19.16 9.90
C ALA A 227 5.03 -18.54 9.07
N PRO A 228 5.10 -17.24 8.77
CA PRO A 228 4.10 -16.57 7.92
C PRO A 228 3.90 -17.33 6.61
N ALA A 229 2.75 -17.13 5.97
CA ALA A 229 2.50 -17.70 4.65
C ALA A 229 3.60 -17.25 3.69
N LEU A 230 4.35 -18.20 3.13
CA LEU A 230 5.45 -17.93 2.20
C LEU A 230 4.96 -17.20 0.96
N THR A 231 3.71 -17.47 0.54
CA THR A 231 3.06 -16.88 -0.62
C THR A 231 1.61 -16.55 -0.30
N ILE A 232 1.17 -15.36 -0.70
CA ILE A 232 -0.19 -14.86 -0.53
C ILE A 232 -0.75 -14.53 -1.92
N VAL A 233 -1.73 -15.33 -2.36
CA VAL A 233 -2.41 -15.14 -3.64
C VAL A 233 -3.57 -14.15 -3.49
N PRO A 234 -3.69 -13.13 -4.36
CA PRO A 234 -4.82 -12.21 -4.35
C PRO A 234 -6.16 -12.93 -4.54
N THR A 235 -7.14 -12.68 -3.68
CA THR A 235 -8.42 -13.42 -3.73
C THR A 235 -9.51 -12.71 -4.51
N ALA A 236 -9.25 -11.51 -5.05
CA ALA A 236 -10.24 -10.71 -5.78
C ALA A 236 -10.93 -11.51 -6.89
N ARG A 237 -10.21 -12.37 -7.63
CA ARG A 237 -10.76 -13.21 -8.71
C ARG A 237 -11.74 -14.28 -8.25
N PHE A 238 -11.68 -14.66 -6.97
CA PHE A 238 -12.51 -15.72 -6.40
C PHE A 238 -13.69 -15.19 -5.60
N VAL A 239 -13.80 -13.86 -5.44
CA VAL A 239 -14.95 -13.23 -4.79
C VAL A 239 -16.10 -13.12 -5.81
N PRO A 240 -17.32 -13.58 -5.49
CA PRO A 240 -18.46 -13.48 -6.39
C PRO A 240 -18.75 -12.04 -6.82
N ASP A 241 -19.18 -11.87 -8.07
CA ASP A 241 -19.54 -10.56 -8.61
C ASP A 241 -20.56 -9.83 -7.73
N GLY A 242 -20.31 -8.54 -7.49
CA GLY A 242 -21.14 -7.69 -6.64
C GLY A 242 -20.87 -7.83 -5.13
N GLN A 243 -20.03 -8.77 -4.70
CA GLN A 243 -19.53 -8.83 -3.32
C GLN A 243 -18.21 -8.07 -3.20
N LEU A 244 -18.01 -7.38 -2.08
CA LEU A 244 -16.77 -6.63 -1.80
C LEU A 244 -15.74 -7.47 -1.01
N GLY A 245 -16.00 -8.76 -0.85
CA GLY A 245 -15.24 -9.64 0.03
C GLY A 245 -15.64 -9.40 1.48
N THR A 246 -14.66 -9.19 2.36
CA THR A 246 -14.91 -8.76 3.74
C THR A 246 -15.33 -7.30 3.77
N ASP A 247 -16.37 -6.97 4.54
CA ASP A 247 -16.87 -5.60 4.68
C ASP A 247 -15.71 -4.65 5.05
N LEU A 248 -15.39 -3.68 4.18
CA LEU A 248 -14.77 -2.44 4.65
C LEU A 248 -15.66 -1.89 5.77
N PRO A 249 -15.12 -1.20 6.79
CA PRO A 249 -15.97 -0.56 7.78
C PRO A 249 -17.01 0.29 7.04
N LEU A 250 -18.26 -0.14 7.10
CA LEU A 250 -19.45 0.57 6.65
C LEU A 250 -19.99 1.38 7.82
#